data_AF-A0A1G1XLI8-F1
#
_entry.id   AF-A0A1G1XLI8-F1
#
_cell.length_a   1.000
_cell.length_b   1.000
_cell.length_c   1.000
_cell.angle_alpha   90.00
_cell.angle_beta   90.00
_cell.angle_gamma   90.00
#
_symmetry.space_group_name_H-M   'P 1'
#
loop_
_entity.id
_entity.type
_entity.pdbx_description
1 polymer ?
#
loop_
_entity_poly.entity_id
_entity_poly.type
_entity_poly.pdbx_seq_one_letter_code
_entity_poly.pdbx_strand_id
1 'polypeptide(L)'
;MKKQTFLAILLVGALILTGVIFEPEMSFADDVAVTASVSTSVSCSTTATSTAFGTLTTGSIATASPNSTLLMSCNYGAGCDLNINDAGGGGNPGLWNSSASDIVQSADATLSAGTEGYGIQAATTANGSGGVLYPSVNYWVTGDNVGGLTLGTSVLASSSVPISGREITVIHKAAISGLTAAGSYADTITYGCVGN
;
A
#
# COMPACT_ATOMS: atom_id res chain seq x y z
N MET A 1 83.25 -58.72 -64.56
CA MET A 1 83.61 -60.01 -63.92
C MET A 1 83.58 -59.83 -62.41
N LYS A 2 82.64 -60.47 -61.67
CA LYS A 2 82.44 -60.37 -60.18
C LYS A 2 82.01 -58.95 -59.70
N LYS A 3 81.16 -58.68 -58.68
CA LYS A 3 80.20 -59.38 -57.76
C LYS A 3 79.13 -58.30 -57.38
N GLN A 4 77.82 -58.55 -57.16
CA GLN A 4 77.12 -59.05 -55.93
C GLN A 4 77.56 -58.36 -54.61
N THR A 5 76.72 -57.90 -53.67
CA THR A 5 75.23 -57.84 -53.47
C THR A 5 74.91 -56.60 -52.57
N PHE A 6 73.70 -56.12 -52.24
CA PHE A 6 72.42 -56.69 -51.70
C PHE A 6 71.18 -55.90 -52.24
N LEU A 7 69.89 -56.21 -52.04
CA LEU A 7 68.97 -56.21 -50.86
C LEU A 7 68.84 -54.82 -50.16
N ALA A 8 67.66 -54.29 -49.80
CA ALA A 8 66.36 -54.94 -49.51
C ALA A 8 65.08 -54.18 -49.97
N ILE A 9 63.90 -54.72 -49.59
CA ILE A 9 62.54 -54.37 -50.06
C ILE A 9 61.82 -53.42 -49.09
N LEU A 10 61.10 -52.42 -49.61
CA LEU A 10 59.91 -51.83 -48.97
C LEU A 10 58.99 -51.23 -50.06
N LEU A 11 57.98 -51.96 -50.55
CA LEU A 11 56.61 -52.14 -50.03
C LEU A 11 55.61 -51.10 -50.60
N VAL A 12 54.51 -51.59 -51.17
CA VAL A 12 53.41 -50.79 -51.76
C VAL A 12 52.55 -50.18 -50.65
N GLY A 13 52.12 -48.92 -50.81
CA GLY A 13 51.37 -48.20 -49.77
C GLY A 13 50.69 -46.90 -50.19
N ALA A 14 50.13 -46.81 -51.40
CA ALA A 14 49.38 -45.63 -51.86
C ALA A 14 47.96 -45.54 -51.26
N LEU A 15 47.87 -45.39 -49.93
CA LEU A 15 46.60 -45.23 -49.23
C LEU A 15 46.14 -43.76 -49.31
N ILE A 16 45.32 -43.43 -50.32
CA ILE A 16 44.68 -42.11 -50.44
C ILE A 16 43.56 -42.02 -49.39
N LEU A 17 43.92 -41.61 -48.18
CA LEU A 17 42.97 -41.37 -47.10
C LEU A 17 42.28 -40.00 -47.31
N THR A 18 41.21 -39.99 -48.10
CA THR A 18 40.29 -38.84 -48.18
C THR A 18 39.50 -38.72 -46.87
N GLY A 19 40.16 -38.21 -45.84
CA GLY A 19 39.50 -37.82 -44.60
C GLY A 19 38.48 -36.72 -44.89
N VAL A 20 37.19 -37.06 -44.83
CA VAL A 20 36.11 -36.07 -44.92
C VAL A 20 36.24 -35.15 -43.72
N ILE A 21 36.61 -33.90 -43.95
CA ILE A 21 36.66 -32.88 -42.92
C ILE A 21 35.21 -32.53 -42.56
N PHE A 22 34.70 -33.18 -41.52
CA PHE A 22 33.49 -32.73 -40.84
C PHE A 22 33.85 -31.46 -40.07
N GLU A 23 33.71 -30.30 -40.73
CA GLU A 23 33.67 -29.02 -40.04
C GLU A 23 32.36 -28.98 -39.21
N PRO A 24 32.43 -28.86 -37.87
CA PRO A 24 31.23 -28.79 -37.07
C PRO A 24 30.57 -27.43 -37.27
N GLU A 25 29.40 -27.41 -37.92
CA GLU A 25 28.56 -26.22 -38.03
C GLU A 25 28.11 -25.76 -36.63
N MET A 26 28.85 -24.80 -36.05
CA MET A 26 28.42 -24.12 -34.83
C MET A 26 27.27 -23.18 -35.16
N SER A 27 26.03 -23.68 -35.04
CA SER A 27 24.86 -22.81 -34.97
C SER A 27 24.93 -22.01 -33.66
N PHE A 28 25.20 -20.71 -33.77
CA PHE A 28 24.96 -19.79 -32.65
C PHE A 28 23.46 -19.78 -32.37
N ALA A 29 23.08 -19.94 -31.10
CA ALA A 29 21.70 -19.76 -30.69
C ALA A 29 21.30 -18.28 -30.85
N ASP A 30 20.15 -18.04 -31.47
CA ASP A 30 19.56 -16.70 -31.52
C ASP A 30 18.82 -16.44 -30.20
N ASP A 31 19.50 -15.78 -29.26
CA ASP A 31 18.97 -15.48 -27.93
C ASP A 31 17.85 -14.42 -28.02
N VAL A 32 16.62 -14.88 -28.24
CA VAL A 32 15.43 -14.03 -28.28
C VAL A 32 15.24 -13.31 -26.94
N ALA A 33 15.63 -12.04 -26.89
CA ALA A 33 15.56 -11.18 -25.72
C ALA A 33 14.10 -10.82 -25.34
N VAL A 34 13.42 -11.73 -24.65
CA VAL A 34 12.07 -11.51 -24.11
C VAL A 34 12.12 -10.50 -22.96
N THR A 35 11.82 -9.23 -23.26
CA THR A 35 11.60 -8.21 -22.23
C THR A 35 10.13 -8.16 -21.82
N ALA A 36 9.85 -8.28 -20.53
CA ALA A 36 8.52 -8.11 -19.96
C ALA A 36 8.50 -6.90 -19.02
N SER A 37 7.65 -5.91 -19.30
CA SER A 37 7.42 -4.76 -18.42
C SER A 37 6.16 -4.95 -17.59
N VAL A 38 6.27 -4.73 -16.28
CA VAL A 38 5.12 -4.63 -15.39
C VAL A 38 4.75 -3.16 -15.29
N SER A 39 3.52 -2.80 -15.68
CA SER A 39 3.00 -1.44 -15.51
C SER A 39 2.87 -1.07 -14.03
N THR A 40 3.31 0.14 -13.66
CA THR A 40 3.05 0.65 -12.31
C THR A 40 1.56 0.89 -12.08
N SER A 41 1.11 0.63 -10.86
CA SER A 41 -0.28 0.69 -10.44
C SER A 41 -0.37 0.90 -8.91
N VAL A 42 -1.42 1.60 -8.51
CA VAL A 42 -1.81 1.77 -7.11
C VAL A 42 -3.33 1.58 -7.04
N SER A 43 -3.80 0.90 -6.01
CA SER A 43 -5.23 0.71 -5.75
C SER A 43 -5.51 0.73 -4.25
N CYS A 44 -6.68 1.25 -3.91
CA CYS A 44 -7.21 1.26 -2.56
C CYS A 44 -8.73 1.11 -2.60
N SER A 45 -9.28 0.51 -1.55
CA SER A 45 -10.71 0.44 -1.28
C SER A 45 -10.97 0.61 0.21
N THR A 46 -12.17 1.05 0.59
CA THR A 46 -12.63 1.15 1.97
C THR A 46 -13.98 0.46 2.14
N THR A 47 -14.26 -0.07 3.33
CA THR A 47 -15.59 -0.59 3.69
C THR A 47 -16.60 0.54 3.96
N ALA A 48 -16.15 1.75 4.29
CA ALA A 48 -17.01 2.90 4.54
C ALA A 48 -16.32 4.25 4.22
N THR A 49 -17.12 5.23 3.80
CA THR A 49 -16.73 6.64 3.58
C THR A 49 -17.55 7.60 4.43
N SER A 50 -18.30 7.09 5.41
CA SER A 50 -19.15 7.89 6.29
C SER A 50 -19.20 7.29 7.69
N THR A 51 -19.08 8.15 8.70
CA THR A 51 -19.07 7.78 10.11
C THR A 51 -20.31 8.33 10.78
N ALA A 52 -21.03 7.48 11.53
CA ALA A 52 -22.16 7.86 12.36
C ALA A 52 -22.03 7.21 13.74
N PHE A 53 -22.24 8.00 14.80
CA PHE A 53 -22.12 7.54 16.19
C PHE A 53 -23.47 7.17 16.82
N GLY A 54 -24.58 7.39 16.13
CA GLY A 54 -25.92 7.31 16.72
C GLY A 54 -26.13 8.42 17.74
N THR A 55 -26.61 8.07 18.94
CA THR A 55 -26.83 9.02 20.04
C THR A 55 -25.54 9.23 20.83
N LEU A 56 -24.93 10.41 20.70
CA LEU A 56 -23.82 10.85 21.56
C LEU A 56 -24.35 11.23 22.96
N THR A 57 -23.54 11.02 24.00
CA THR A 57 -23.86 11.47 25.38
C THR A 57 -22.64 12.07 26.07
N THR A 58 -22.85 13.03 26.96
CA THR A 58 -21.78 13.75 27.65
C THR A 58 -21.02 12.91 28.69
N GLY A 59 -21.59 11.79 29.14
CA GLY A 59 -21.00 10.92 30.17
C GLY A 59 -19.97 9.91 29.65
N SER A 60 -19.70 9.88 28.34
CA SER A 60 -18.90 8.83 27.70
C SER A 60 -18.18 9.33 26.45
N ILE A 61 -16.98 8.82 26.19
CA ILE A 61 -16.36 8.94 24.86
C ILE A 61 -16.98 7.86 23.97
N ALA A 62 -17.67 8.28 22.92
CA ALA A 62 -18.26 7.38 21.94
C ALA A 62 -17.20 6.85 20.96
N THR A 63 -17.40 5.63 20.48
CA THR A 63 -16.61 5.01 19.41
C THR A 63 -17.58 4.53 18.34
N ALA A 64 -17.35 4.88 17.09
CA ALA A 64 -18.24 4.49 15.99
C ALA A 64 -18.15 2.98 15.73
N SER A 65 -19.21 2.40 15.14
CA SER A 65 -19.25 0.99 14.78
C SER A 65 -20.13 0.78 13.54
N PRO A 66 -19.69 0.01 12.52
CA PRO A 66 -18.40 -0.66 12.43
C PRO A 66 -17.22 0.31 12.23
N ASN A 67 -16.00 -0.16 12.47
CA ASN A 67 -14.78 0.54 12.06
C ASN A 67 -14.69 0.59 10.53
N SER A 68 -14.01 1.59 9.98
CA SER A 68 -13.63 1.60 8.56
C SER A 68 -12.40 0.69 8.37
N THR A 69 -12.41 -0.14 7.34
CA THR A 69 -11.27 -0.99 6.97
C THR A 69 -10.88 -0.68 5.53
N LEU A 70 -9.61 -0.32 5.33
CA LEU A 70 -9.05 0.03 4.04
C LEU A 70 -8.06 -1.03 3.59
N LEU A 71 -8.15 -1.44 2.33
CA LEU A 71 -7.22 -2.36 1.68
C LEU A 71 -6.43 -1.59 0.61
N MET A 72 -5.12 -1.79 0.53
CA MET A 72 -4.24 -1.07 -0.39
C MET A 72 -3.17 -1.97 -1.03
N SER A 73 -2.88 -1.72 -2.30
CA SER A 73 -1.80 -2.34 -3.07
C SER A 73 -1.08 -1.30 -3.92
N CYS A 74 0.23 -1.43 -4.07
CA CYS A 74 1.02 -0.69 -5.05
C CYS A 74 2.30 -1.46 -5.44
N ASN A 75 2.70 -1.38 -6.71
CA ASN A 75 3.95 -1.96 -7.21
C ASN A 75 5.00 -0.89 -7.57
N TYR A 76 4.81 0.32 -7.05
CA TYR A 76 5.69 1.48 -7.22
C TYR A 76 7.00 1.32 -6.42
N GLY A 77 8.11 1.80 -7.01
CA GLY A 77 9.46 1.54 -6.50
C GLY A 77 9.78 2.22 -5.18
N ALA A 78 9.26 3.44 -4.94
CA ALA A 78 9.36 4.13 -3.66
C ALA A 78 8.10 3.92 -2.78
N GLY A 79 7.27 2.93 -3.13
CA GLY A 79 6.05 2.58 -2.41
C GLY A 79 4.89 3.52 -2.72
N CYS A 80 4.11 3.87 -1.70
CA CYS A 80 2.84 4.58 -1.88
C CYS A 80 2.28 5.15 -0.57
N ASP A 81 1.44 6.18 -0.71
CA ASP A 81 0.73 6.85 0.37
C ASP A 81 -0.78 6.60 0.29
N LEU A 82 -1.38 6.29 1.44
CA LEU A 82 -2.81 6.28 1.69
C LEU A 82 -3.18 7.61 2.35
N ASN A 83 -4.05 8.37 1.69
CA ASN A 83 -4.49 9.69 2.10
C ASN A 83 -5.93 9.68 2.63
N ILE A 84 -6.20 10.60 3.55
CA ILE A 84 -7.51 10.87 4.15
C ILE A 84 -7.87 12.36 4.02
N ASN A 85 -9.15 12.66 3.89
CA ASN A 85 -9.71 14.00 3.91
C ASN A 85 -11.11 13.99 4.58
N ASP A 86 -11.39 15.01 5.39
CA ASP A 86 -12.66 15.23 6.10
C ASP A 86 -13.49 16.30 5.34
N ALA A 87 -14.80 16.08 5.21
CA ALA A 87 -15.70 17.02 4.54
C ALA A 87 -16.21 18.14 5.49
N GLY A 88 -16.37 17.82 6.77
CA GLY A 88 -16.65 18.74 7.85
C GLY A 88 -17.94 19.55 7.74
N GLY A 89 -18.01 20.61 8.55
CA GLY A 89 -19.12 21.56 8.58
C GLY A 89 -19.01 22.70 7.56
N GLY A 90 -18.47 22.44 6.37
CA GLY A 90 -18.35 23.46 5.31
C GLY A 90 -17.36 24.60 5.61
N GLY A 91 -16.37 24.36 6.47
CA GLY A 91 -15.35 25.36 6.84
C GLY A 91 -14.43 24.96 7.99
N ASN A 92 -14.81 23.96 8.79
CA ASN A 92 -13.96 23.31 9.78
C ASN A 92 -14.08 21.77 9.67
N PRO A 93 -13.01 21.00 9.92
CA PRO A 93 -13.08 19.55 10.07
C PRO A 93 -13.81 19.18 11.36
N GLY A 94 -14.57 18.09 11.37
CA GLY A 94 -15.41 17.72 12.50
C GLY A 94 -16.72 17.01 12.14
N LEU A 95 -17.30 16.33 13.12
CA LEU A 95 -18.65 15.75 12.99
C LEU A 95 -19.69 16.86 12.85
N TRP A 96 -20.46 16.82 11.77
CA TRP A 96 -21.43 17.85 11.42
C TRP A 96 -22.86 17.44 11.76
N ASN A 97 -23.62 18.37 12.35
CA ASN A 97 -25.06 18.29 12.56
C ASN A 97 -25.73 19.38 11.73
N SER A 98 -26.03 19.06 10.47
CA SER A 98 -26.62 19.98 9.49
C SER A 98 -27.99 20.52 9.88
N SER A 99 -28.73 19.82 10.74
CA SER A 99 -30.04 20.25 11.26
C SER A 99 -29.93 21.34 12.33
N ALA A 100 -28.84 21.34 13.12
CA ALA A 100 -28.58 22.35 14.14
C ALA A 100 -27.59 23.44 13.69
N SER A 101 -26.89 23.22 12.56
CA SER A 101 -25.73 24.02 12.14
C SER A 101 -24.58 24.00 13.16
N ASP A 102 -24.36 22.85 13.80
CA ASP A 102 -23.38 22.66 14.88
C ASP A 102 -22.32 21.60 14.53
N ILE A 103 -21.10 21.75 15.05
CA ILE A 103 -19.95 20.89 14.73
C ILE A 103 -19.16 20.48 15.98
N VAL A 104 -18.96 19.18 16.17
CA VAL A 104 -17.93 18.69 17.10
C VAL A 104 -16.60 18.70 16.34
N GLN A 105 -15.82 19.76 16.54
CA GLN A 105 -14.57 20.00 15.81
C GLN A 105 -13.59 18.83 15.95
N SER A 106 -12.80 18.58 14.90
CA SER A 106 -11.72 17.59 15.00
C SER A 106 -10.56 18.10 15.86
N ALA A 107 -9.94 17.19 16.62
CA ALA A 107 -8.87 17.46 17.57
C ALA A 107 -7.75 16.41 17.48
N ASP A 108 -6.52 16.84 17.74
CA ASP A 108 -5.32 15.99 17.91
C ASP A 108 -4.97 15.96 19.40
N ALA A 109 -5.59 15.06 20.16
CA ALA A 109 -5.69 15.15 21.62
C ALA A 109 -6.11 13.82 22.29
N THR A 110 -5.97 13.75 23.62
CA THR A 110 -6.72 12.81 24.46
C THR A 110 -8.14 13.33 24.67
N LEU A 111 -9.16 12.57 24.26
CA LEU A 111 -10.56 12.92 24.50
C LEU A 111 -10.95 12.74 25.97
N SER A 112 -11.92 13.52 26.44
CA SER A 112 -12.50 13.43 27.78
C SER A 112 -14.01 13.62 27.76
N ALA A 113 -14.74 12.81 28.52
CA ALA A 113 -16.19 12.94 28.66
C ALA A 113 -16.58 14.33 29.18
N GLY A 114 -17.59 14.95 28.56
CA GLY A 114 -18.05 16.31 28.87
C GLY A 114 -17.27 17.43 28.15
N THR A 115 -16.24 17.09 27.38
CA THR A 115 -15.50 18.01 26.50
C THR A 115 -15.77 17.64 25.05
N GLU A 116 -15.91 18.63 24.17
CA GLU A 116 -16.03 18.38 22.73
C GLU A 116 -14.68 17.98 22.12
N GLY A 117 -14.71 17.01 21.22
CA GLY A 117 -13.57 16.64 20.39
C GLY A 117 -13.85 15.39 19.57
N TYR A 118 -13.31 15.34 18.37
CA TYR A 118 -13.49 14.24 17.42
C TYR A 118 -12.19 13.91 16.69
N GLY A 119 -11.94 12.64 16.41
CA GLY A 119 -10.80 12.25 15.58
C GLY A 119 -10.72 10.75 15.37
N ILE A 120 -9.58 10.31 14.84
CA ILE A 120 -9.37 8.91 14.47
C ILE A 120 -8.16 8.27 15.14
N GLN A 121 -8.24 6.94 15.25
CA GLN A 121 -7.11 6.04 15.47
C GLN A 121 -6.95 5.18 14.22
N ALA A 122 -5.71 4.84 13.85
CA ALA A 122 -5.39 4.00 12.71
C ALA A 122 -4.40 2.90 13.11
N ALA A 123 -4.70 1.66 12.71
CA ALA A 123 -3.85 0.50 12.96
C ALA A 123 -3.68 -0.32 11.67
N THR A 124 -2.44 -0.70 11.35
CA THR A 124 -2.18 -1.70 10.29
C THR A 124 -2.38 -3.09 10.84
N THR A 125 -2.91 -4.00 10.02
CA THR A 125 -2.93 -5.44 10.32
C THR A 125 -1.79 -6.16 9.59
N ALA A 126 -1.57 -7.43 9.92
CA ALA A 126 -0.53 -8.26 9.30
C ALA A 126 -0.93 -8.81 7.91
N ASN A 127 -2.16 -8.54 7.45
CA ASN A 127 -2.68 -8.98 6.16
C ASN A 127 -1.83 -8.46 4.99
N GLY A 128 -1.81 -9.19 3.87
CA GLY A 128 -1.07 -8.84 2.66
C GLY A 128 0.40 -9.22 2.65
N SER A 129 1.14 -8.70 1.67
CA SER A 129 2.55 -8.98 1.42
C SER A 129 3.32 -7.75 0.90
N GLY A 130 4.63 -7.90 0.67
CA GLY A 130 5.54 -6.79 0.40
C GLY A 130 5.96 -6.06 1.67
N GLY A 131 6.18 -4.75 1.57
CA GLY A 131 6.46 -3.87 2.71
C GLY A 131 5.34 -3.81 3.74
N VAL A 132 5.47 -2.94 4.75
CA VAL A 132 4.42 -2.65 5.73
C VAL A 132 3.85 -1.27 5.43
N LEU A 133 2.52 -1.13 5.52
CA LEU A 133 1.81 0.14 5.40
C LEU A 133 1.68 0.73 6.81
N TYR A 134 2.52 1.69 7.17
CA TYR A 134 2.56 2.26 8.51
C TYR A 134 1.59 3.43 8.63
N PRO A 135 0.68 3.47 9.63
CA PRO A 135 -0.11 4.67 9.90
C PRO A 135 0.80 5.84 10.32
N SER A 136 0.42 7.06 9.94
CA SER A 136 1.08 8.28 10.40
C SER A 136 1.03 8.39 11.93
N VAL A 137 2.08 8.95 12.55
CA VAL A 137 2.25 8.95 14.01
C VAL A 137 1.11 9.66 14.76
N ASN A 138 0.45 10.64 14.14
CA ASN A 138 -0.72 11.32 14.70
C ASN A 138 -1.92 10.36 14.83
N TYR A 139 -2.06 9.40 13.90
CA TYR A 139 -3.16 8.44 13.87
C TYR A 139 -2.80 7.10 14.52
N TRP A 140 -1.52 6.76 14.65
CA TRP A 140 -1.06 5.51 15.29
C TRP A 140 -1.11 5.58 16.83
N VAL A 141 -2.27 5.99 17.35
CA VAL A 141 -2.56 6.19 18.78
C VAL A 141 -3.67 5.23 19.24
N THR A 142 -3.79 5.04 20.56
CA THR A 142 -4.74 4.07 21.17
C THR A 142 -5.38 4.64 22.43
N GLY A 143 -6.34 3.90 23.01
CA GLY A 143 -7.10 4.35 24.19
C GLY A 143 -8.08 5.44 23.81
N ASP A 144 -7.98 6.60 24.43
CA ASP A 144 -8.80 7.79 24.16
C ASP A 144 -8.03 8.91 23.43
N ASN A 145 -6.78 8.67 23.05
CA ASN A 145 -6.04 9.55 22.14
C ASN A 145 -6.60 9.43 20.72
N VAL A 146 -6.73 10.56 20.03
CA VAL A 146 -7.11 10.63 18.60
C VAL A 146 -6.22 11.61 17.86
N GLY A 147 -5.94 11.30 16.59
CA GLY A 147 -5.32 12.24 15.67
C GLY A 147 -6.36 13.09 14.95
N GLY A 148 -6.03 14.36 14.74
CA GLY A 148 -6.91 15.34 14.09
C GLY A 148 -7.06 15.13 12.58
N LEU A 149 -8.29 15.31 12.10
CA LEU A 149 -8.65 15.36 10.69
C LEU A 149 -8.54 16.79 10.14
N THR A 150 -8.43 16.93 8.82
CA THR A 150 -8.42 18.24 8.16
C THR A 150 -9.23 18.22 6.86
N LEU A 151 -9.63 19.41 6.40
CA LEU A 151 -10.30 19.63 5.10
C LEU A 151 -9.34 19.54 3.89
N GLY A 152 -8.10 19.13 4.10
CA GLY A 152 -7.11 18.88 3.05
C GLY A 152 -6.55 17.46 3.11
N THR A 153 -6.15 16.96 1.94
CA THR A 153 -5.47 15.68 1.78
C THR A 153 -4.30 15.52 2.75
N SER A 154 -4.46 14.62 3.72
CA SER A 154 -3.48 14.31 4.77
C SER A 154 -3.04 12.85 4.65
N VAL A 155 -1.77 12.54 4.92
CA VAL A 155 -1.28 11.14 4.85
C VAL A 155 -1.78 10.37 6.07
N LEU A 156 -2.64 9.38 5.83
CA LEU A 156 -3.15 8.46 6.84
C LEU A 156 -2.13 7.36 7.14
N ALA A 157 -1.54 6.77 6.10
CA ALA A 157 -0.54 5.72 6.19
C ALA A 157 0.37 5.70 4.95
N SER A 158 1.59 5.18 5.06
CA SER A 158 2.52 5.08 3.93
C SER A 158 3.38 3.82 3.94
N SER A 159 3.90 3.44 2.78
CA SER A 159 4.95 2.44 2.64
C SER A 159 6.03 2.95 1.69
N SER A 160 7.29 2.63 1.96
CA SER A 160 8.46 3.06 1.17
C SER A 160 8.89 2.05 0.10
N VAL A 161 8.14 0.95 -0.05
CA VAL A 161 8.40 -0.15 -0.99
C VAL A 161 7.06 -0.74 -1.48
N PRO A 162 7.03 -1.56 -2.56
CA PRO A 162 5.82 -2.26 -3.00
C PRO A 162 5.07 -3.02 -1.90
N ILE A 163 3.74 -2.96 -1.95
CA ILE A 163 2.80 -3.65 -1.06
C ILE A 163 1.65 -4.29 -1.84
N SER A 164 1.10 -5.38 -1.32
CA SER A 164 -0.07 -6.05 -1.90
C SER A 164 -1.05 -6.46 -0.81
N GLY A 165 -2.28 -5.93 -0.85
CA GLY A 165 -3.35 -6.26 0.08
C GLY A 165 -3.03 -5.92 1.54
N ARG A 166 -2.29 -4.84 1.79
CA ARG A 166 -2.08 -4.32 3.15
C ARG A 166 -3.33 -3.60 3.64
N GLU A 167 -3.57 -3.67 4.94
CA GLU A 167 -4.86 -3.31 5.52
C GLU A 167 -4.70 -2.33 6.69
N ILE A 168 -5.45 -1.24 6.66
CA ILE A 168 -5.54 -0.23 7.72
C ILE A 168 -6.96 -0.23 8.27
N THR A 169 -7.11 -0.46 9.58
CA THR A 169 -8.38 -0.22 10.29
C THR A 169 -8.36 1.18 10.89
N VAL A 170 -9.40 1.97 10.61
CA VAL A 170 -9.64 3.32 11.15
C VAL A 170 -10.81 3.27 12.12
N ILE A 171 -10.56 3.73 13.35
CA ILE A 171 -11.53 3.81 14.45
C ILE A 171 -11.84 5.28 14.69
N HIS A 172 -13.10 5.66 14.58
CA HIS A 172 -13.54 7.03 14.86
C HIS A 172 -14.01 7.14 16.32
N LYS A 173 -13.56 8.20 17.02
CA LYS A 173 -13.96 8.47 18.41
C LYS A 173 -14.39 9.92 18.60
N ALA A 174 -15.38 10.14 19.45
CA ALA A 174 -16.00 11.43 19.69
C ALA A 174 -16.37 11.63 21.16
N ALA A 175 -16.23 12.85 21.66
CA ALA A 175 -16.75 13.30 22.95
C ALA A 175 -17.56 14.59 22.74
N ILE A 176 -18.57 14.81 23.59
CA ILE A 176 -19.46 15.99 23.52
C ILE A 176 -19.62 16.66 24.88
N SER A 177 -19.99 17.94 24.86
CA SER A 177 -20.19 18.78 26.03
C SER A 177 -21.70 18.98 26.33
N GLY A 178 -22.00 19.61 27.46
CA GLY A 178 -23.38 20.05 27.78
C GLY A 178 -23.89 21.21 26.92
N LEU A 179 -23.07 21.74 25.99
CA LEU A 179 -23.41 22.82 25.07
C LEU A 179 -23.64 22.32 23.63
N THR A 180 -23.13 21.13 23.28
CA THR A 180 -23.32 20.51 21.96
C THR A 180 -24.81 20.38 21.64
N ALA A 181 -25.22 20.77 20.43
CA ALA A 181 -26.64 20.75 20.07
C ALA A 181 -27.20 19.32 20.00
N ALA A 182 -28.49 19.15 20.33
CA ALA A 182 -29.14 17.86 20.17
C ALA A 182 -29.37 17.56 18.67
N GLY A 183 -29.00 16.36 18.21
CA GLY A 183 -29.24 15.91 16.83
C GLY A 183 -28.37 14.74 16.40
N SER A 184 -28.36 14.47 15.11
CA SER A 184 -27.53 13.44 14.49
C SER A 184 -26.22 14.05 14.00
N TYR A 185 -25.11 13.55 14.54
CA TYR A 185 -23.77 13.92 14.13
C TYR A 185 -23.20 12.86 13.20
N ALA A 186 -22.76 13.29 12.01
CA ALA A 186 -22.15 12.44 11.00
C ALA A 186 -20.99 13.14 10.31
N ASP A 187 -20.10 12.35 9.72
CA ASP A 187 -18.96 12.83 8.94
C ASP A 187 -18.83 11.99 7.64
N THR A 188 -18.30 12.60 6.59
CA THR A 188 -18.02 11.98 5.29
C THR A 188 -16.53 12.04 5.00
N ILE A 189 -15.85 10.91 5.21
CA ILE A 189 -14.41 10.75 4.97
C ILE A 189 -14.16 10.33 3.53
N THR A 190 -13.34 11.10 2.83
CA THR A 190 -12.78 10.71 1.53
C THR A 190 -11.40 10.09 1.74
N TYR A 191 -11.18 8.92 1.15
CA TYR A 191 -9.88 8.25 1.13
C TYR A 191 -9.36 8.17 -0.31
N GLY A 192 -8.04 8.23 -0.49
CA GLY A 192 -7.39 8.10 -1.79
C GLY A 192 -5.98 7.55 -1.66
N CYS A 193 -5.39 7.11 -2.77
CA CYS A 193 -4.05 6.49 -2.76
C CYS A 193 -3.20 6.99 -3.92
N VAL A 194 -1.90 7.15 -3.67
CA VAL A 194 -0.90 7.66 -4.62
C VAL A 194 0.31 6.72 -4.61
N GLY A 195 0.88 6.43 -5.77
CA GLY A 195 2.11 5.65 -5.91
C GLY A 195 3.32 6.55 -6.22
N ASN A 196 4.48 6.19 -5.66
CA ASN A 196 5.68 7.04 -5.58
C ASN A 196 6.89 6.48 -6.36
#